data_AF-A0A6B2LFR6-F1
#
_entry.id   AF-A0A6B2LFR6-F1
#
_cell.length_a   1.000
_cell.length_b   1.000
_cell.length_c   1.000
_cell.angle_alpha   90.00
_cell.angle_beta   90.00
_cell.angle_gamma   90.00
#
_symmetry.space_group_name_H-M   'P 1'
#
loop_
_entity.id
_entity.type
_entity.pdbx_description
1 polymer ?
#
loop_
_entity_poly.entity_id
_entity_poly.type
_entity_poly.pdbx_seq_one_letter_code
_entity_poly.pdbx_strand_id
1 'polypeptide(L)'
;MRSVKVVPKPFLQELSSNPLLYADCPIEVRRQIWETDPNLFKTEALPLLKNYSKTHQQNIPSISISPLLGASKSQYTFEPPRKRRQANTVLRQLMGLIGDNFNLYDNLLGLVKNLYVETKEIGYCTLRSDLLMSFSDSGMNEVAERDPCKKFTSLLDSSVHDGWIDNARASELAKLMGARKMSNPVMGDLGMIARDPFIVGVVLSSLWGRINNYLITNELLPRDDPTLSLFVKLLHAGLNSR
;
A
#
# COMPACT_ATOMS: atom_id res chain seq x y z
N MET A 1 -18.67 -15.75 -12.11
CA MET A 1 -18.10 -17.00 -11.57
C MET A 1 -19.13 -17.62 -10.65
N ARG A 2 -19.37 -18.93 -10.74
CA ARG A 2 -20.37 -19.63 -9.90
C ARG A 2 -19.86 -19.62 -8.46
N SER A 3 -20.60 -18.98 -7.56
CA SER A 3 -20.38 -19.05 -6.11
C SER A 3 -20.40 -20.52 -5.69
N VAL A 4 -19.25 -21.05 -5.28
CA VAL A 4 -19.17 -22.37 -4.66
C VAL A 4 -19.94 -22.28 -3.35
N LYS A 5 -20.92 -23.16 -3.16
CA LYS A 5 -21.71 -23.20 -1.92
C LYS A 5 -20.79 -23.35 -0.71
N VAL A 6 -21.16 -22.70 0.39
CA VAL A 6 -20.43 -22.81 1.66
C VAL A 6 -20.31 -24.27 2.06
N VAL A 7 -19.08 -24.75 2.17
CA VAL A 7 -18.76 -26.13 2.56
C VAL A 7 -18.89 -26.24 4.08
N PRO A 8 -19.57 -27.26 4.62
CA PRO A 8 -19.67 -27.42 6.07
C PRO A 8 -18.30 -27.59 6.73
N LYS A 9 -18.12 -26.97 7.91
CA LYS A 9 -16.86 -26.95 8.67
C LYS A 9 -16.18 -28.31 8.89
N PRO A 10 -16.92 -29.43 9.16
CA PRO A 10 -16.28 -30.73 9.35
C PRO A 10 -15.49 -31.20 8.12
N PHE A 11 -16.04 -30.98 6.92
CA PHE A 11 -15.36 -31.33 5.68
C PHE A 11 -14.15 -30.43 5.41
N LEU A 12 -14.22 -29.14 5.78
CA LEU A 12 -13.07 -28.24 5.67
C LEU A 12 -11.89 -28.71 6.53
N GLN A 13 -12.16 -29.23 7.73
CA GLN A 13 -11.13 -29.78 8.63
C GLN A 13 -10.53 -31.09 8.09
N GLU A 14 -11.35 -31.95 7.51
CA GLU A 14 -10.87 -33.20 6.89
C GLU A 14 -10.01 -32.90 5.64
N LEU A 15 -10.45 -31.96 4.81
CA LEU A 15 -9.70 -31.49 3.64
C LEU A 15 -8.39 -30.80 4.03
N SER A 16 -8.37 -29.97 5.08
CA SER A 16 -7.14 -29.31 5.55
C SER A 16 -6.14 -30.29 6.15
N SER A 17 -6.62 -31.42 6.69
CA SER A 17 -5.78 -32.44 7.31
C SER A 17 -5.08 -33.36 6.31
N ASN A 18 -5.57 -33.44 5.06
CA ASN A 18 -5.02 -34.30 4.02
C ASN A 18 -4.33 -33.47 2.91
N PRO A 19 -2.98 -33.47 2.83
CA PRO A 19 -2.23 -32.65 1.86
C PRO A 19 -2.57 -32.92 0.40
N LEU A 20 -2.91 -34.17 0.04
CA LEU A 20 -3.26 -34.53 -1.34
C LEU A 20 -4.62 -33.95 -1.72
N LEU A 21 -5.61 -34.08 -0.83
CA LEU A 21 -6.94 -33.51 -1.06
C LEU A 21 -6.90 -31.98 -1.07
N TYR A 22 -6.10 -31.38 -0.18
CA TYR A 22 -5.91 -29.93 -0.14
C TYR A 22 -5.31 -29.38 -1.44
N ALA A 23 -4.31 -30.05 -2.02
CA ALA A 23 -3.66 -29.63 -3.25
C ALA A 23 -4.62 -29.63 -4.46
N ASP A 24 -5.54 -30.60 -4.51
CA ASP A 24 -6.53 -30.74 -5.58
C ASP A 24 -7.76 -29.82 -5.40
N CYS A 25 -7.86 -29.12 -4.26
CA CYS A 25 -9.00 -28.23 -4.01
C CYS A 25 -8.98 -26.97 -4.91
N PRO A 26 -10.14 -26.58 -5.46
CA PRO A 26 -10.27 -25.31 -6.16
C PRO A 26 -10.02 -24.14 -5.20
N ILE A 27 -9.62 -22.99 -5.74
CA ILE A 27 -9.20 -21.83 -4.95
C ILE A 27 -10.32 -21.33 -4.04
N GLU A 28 -11.58 -21.43 -4.47
CA GLU A 28 -12.76 -21.01 -3.70
C GLU A 28 -12.97 -21.87 -2.44
N VAL A 29 -12.64 -23.16 -2.50
CA VAL A 29 -12.70 -24.06 -1.33
C VAL A 29 -11.50 -23.80 -0.43
N ARG A 30 -10.30 -23.60 -1.00
CA ARG A 30 -9.11 -23.23 -0.23
C ARG A 30 -9.29 -21.93 0.55
N ARG A 31 -9.96 -20.92 -0.02
CA ARG A 31 -10.32 -19.69 0.70
C ARG A 31 -11.18 -19.95 1.94
N GLN A 32 -12.17 -20.84 1.85
CA GLN A 32 -12.99 -21.23 3.00
C GLN A 32 -12.19 -21.99 4.06
N ILE A 33 -11.23 -22.84 3.64
CA ILE A 33 -10.29 -23.49 4.56
C ILE A 33 -9.44 -22.42 5.27
N TRP A 34 -8.88 -21.47 4.54
CA TRP A 34 -8.04 -20.39 5.06
C TRP A 34 -8.74 -19.44 6.03
N GLU A 35 -10.06 -19.25 5.89
CA GLU A 35 -10.86 -18.54 6.89
C GLU A 35 -10.94 -19.30 8.21
N THR A 36 -10.93 -20.64 8.16
CA THR A 36 -11.01 -21.49 9.35
C THR A 36 -9.62 -21.75 9.96
N ASP A 37 -8.59 -21.86 9.12
CA ASP A 37 -7.19 -22.04 9.51
C ASP A 37 -6.29 -20.94 8.91
N PRO A 38 -6.08 -19.83 9.63
CA PRO A 38 -5.19 -18.75 9.20
C PRO A 38 -3.71 -19.17 9.07
N ASN A 39 -3.27 -20.26 9.73
CA ASN A 39 -1.87 -20.69 9.65
C ASN A 39 -1.56 -21.31 8.29
N LEU A 40 -2.51 -22.04 7.72
CA LEU A 40 -2.38 -22.58 6.38
C LEU A 40 -2.31 -21.45 5.34
N PHE A 41 -3.15 -20.42 5.49
CA PHE A 41 -3.09 -19.22 4.65
C PHE A 41 -1.73 -18.52 4.74
N LYS A 42 -1.22 -18.34 5.96
CA LYS A 42 0.10 -17.76 6.20
C LYS A 42 1.20 -18.55 5.50
N THR A 43 1.13 -19.88 5.49
CA THR A 43 2.12 -20.74 4.84
C THR A 43 2.16 -20.53 3.33
N GLU A 44 1.00 -20.32 2.69
CA GLU A 44 0.89 -20.03 1.25
C GLU A 44 1.30 -18.60 0.89
N ALA A 45 0.91 -17.63 1.73
CA ALA A 45 1.14 -16.21 1.46
C ALA A 45 2.59 -15.77 1.70
N LEU A 46 3.24 -16.30 2.74
CA LEU A 46 4.58 -15.87 3.15
C LEU A 46 5.66 -15.96 2.05
N PRO A 47 5.77 -17.04 1.27
CA PRO A 47 6.72 -17.11 0.16
C PRO A 47 6.50 -15.99 -0.86
N LEU A 48 5.24 -15.67 -1.18
CA LEU A 48 4.90 -14.60 -2.11
C LEU A 48 5.28 -13.23 -1.54
N LEU A 49 4.96 -12.97 -0.27
CA LEU A 49 5.32 -11.72 0.41
C LEU A 49 6.83 -11.50 0.42
N LYS A 50 7.61 -12.53 0.77
CA LYS A 50 9.08 -12.48 0.76
C LYS A 50 9.64 -12.27 -0.64
N ASN A 51 9.05 -12.94 -1.65
CA ASN A 51 9.44 -12.76 -3.04
C ASN A 51 9.19 -11.32 -3.51
N TYR A 52 8.02 -10.74 -3.20
CA TYR A 52 7.71 -9.35 -3.52
C TYR A 52 8.75 -8.40 -2.91
N SER A 53 9.06 -8.53 -1.62
CA SER A 53 10.05 -7.67 -0.97
C SER A 53 11.43 -7.78 -1.61
N LYS A 54 11.89 -9.00 -1.90
CA LYS A 54 13.19 -9.24 -2.56
C LYS A 54 13.25 -8.63 -3.96
N THR A 55 12.22 -8.83 -4.79
CA THR A 55 12.16 -8.21 -6.13
C THR A 55 12.09 -6.70 -6.03
N HIS A 56 11.36 -6.16 -5.05
CA HIS A 56 11.28 -4.72 -4.82
C HIS A 56 12.63 -4.14 -4.39
N GLN A 57 13.40 -4.83 -3.53
CA GLN A 57 14.75 -4.40 -3.12
C GLN A 57 15.72 -4.32 -4.30
N GLN A 58 15.60 -5.23 -5.26
CA GLN A 58 16.44 -5.23 -6.47
C GLN A 58 16.04 -4.13 -7.45
N ASN A 59 14.78 -3.71 -7.44
CA ASN A 59 14.21 -2.71 -8.34
C ASN A 59 13.84 -1.42 -7.61
N ILE A 60 14.53 -1.08 -6.52
CA ILE A 60 14.26 0.16 -5.80
C ILE A 60 14.43 1.30 -6.81
N PRO A 61 13.38 2.11 -7.04
CA PRO A 61 13.52 3.29 -7.87
C PRO A 61 14.71 4.10 -7.33
N SER A 62 15.72 4.33 -8.16
CA SER A 62 16.71 5.34 -7.85
C SER A 62 15.95 6.66 -7.73
N ILE A 63 15.75 7.12 -6.49
CA ILE A 63 15.20 8.45 -6.24
C ILE A 63 16.29 9.41 -6.71
N SER A 64 16.21 9.77 -7.99
CA SER A 64 17.09 10.77 -8.56
C SER A 64 16.80 12.07 -7.82
N ILE A 65 17.79 12.56 -7.09
CA ILE A 65 17.77 13.84 -6.37
C ILE A 65 17.92 14.99 -7.39
N SER A 66 18.24 14.69 -8.66
CA SER A 66 18.44 15.67 -9.73
C SER A 66 17.31 16.69 -9.91
N PRO A 67 16.01 16.36 -9.73
CA PRO A 67 14.92 17.34 -9.75
C PRO A 67 14.96 18.33 -8.57
N LEU A 68 15.58 17.98 -7.44
CA LEU A 68 15.80 18.90 -6.31
C LEU A 68 16.96 19.87 -6.60
N LEU A 69 17.86 19.53 -7.51
CA LEU A 69 19.03 20.34 -7.90
C LEU A 69 18.76 21.31 -9.07
N GLY A 70 17.50 21.57 -9.41
CA GLY A 70 17.12 22.56 -10.41
C GLY A 70 17.15 22.06 -11.86
N ALA A 71 17.31 20.76 -12.10
CA ALA A 71 17.09 20.20 -13.43
C ALA A 71 15.58 20.12 -13.72
N SER A 72 15.18 20.72 -14.85
CA SER A 72 13.87 20.72 -15.53
C SER A 72 12.72 19.92 -14.91
N LYS A 73 11.50 20.49 -14.97
CA LYS A 73 10.19 19.96 -14.52
C LYS A 73 9.80 18.53 -15.00
N SER A 74 10.66 17.78 -15.68
CA SER A 74 10.33 16.60 -16.48
C SER A 74 11.15 15.32 -16.20
N GLN A 75 11.72 15.12 -15.01
CA GLN A 75 12.56 13.93 -14.75
C GLN A 75 12.12 13.01 -13.60
N TYR A 76 10.91 13.20 -13.04
CA TYR A 76 10.25 12.13 -12.26
C TYR A 76 9.55 11.16 -13.21
N THR A 77 10.30 10.43 -14.03
CA THR A 77 9.71 9.37 -14.87
C THR A 77 9.70 8.06 -14.10
N PHE A 78 8.96 8.02 -12.98
CA PHE A 78 8.56 6.71 -12.47
C PHE A 78 7.57 6.10 -13.45
N GLU A 79 7.65 4.79 -13.62
CA GLU A 79 6.59 4.09 -14.33
C GLU A 79 5.26 4.37 -13.62
N PRO A 80 4.18 4.74 -14.36
CA PRO A 80 2.90 5.05 -13.77
C PRO A 80 2.46 3.92 -12.80
N PRO A 81 1.97 4.24 -11.59
CA PRO A 81 1.72 3.24 -10.55
C PRO A 81 0.88 2.05 -11.02
N ARG A 82 -0.18 2.31 -11.81
CA ARG A 82 -1.05 1.28 -12.37
C ARG A 82 -0.30 0.30 -13.30
N LYS A 83 0.61 0.80 -14.13
CA LYS A 83 1.38 -0.04 -15.07
C LYS A 83 2.37 -0.93 -14.32
N ARG A 84 3.05 -0.38 -13.31
CA ARG A 84 3.91 -1.12 -12.38
C ARG A 84 3.15 -2.27 -11.70
N ARG A 85 1.96 -2.00 -11.18
CA ARG A 85 1.08 -3.02 -10.55
C ARG A 85 0.67 -4.12 -11.52
N GLN A 86 0.27 -3.78 -12.74
CA GLN A 86 -0.15 -4.76 -13.76
C GLN A 86 0.98 -5.69 -14.19
N ALA A 87 2.22 -5.19 -14.27
CA ALA A 87 3.38 -5.99 -14.62
C ALA A 87 3.74 -7.00 -13.50
N ASN A 88 3.41 -6.71 -12.25
CA ASN A 88 3.81 -7.53 -11.10
C ASN A 88 3.00 -8.84 -11.03
N THR A 89 3.69 -9.98 -11.23
CA THR A 89 3.08 -11.32 -11.18
C THR A 89 2.74 -11.75 -9.76
N VAL A 90 3.57 -11.39 -8.78
CA VAL A 90 3.36 -11.75 -7.37
C VAL A 90 2.12 -11.06 -6.81
N LEU A 91 1.90 -9.80 -7.17
CA LEU A 91 0.71 -9.05 -6.78
C LEU A 91 -0.56 -9.70 -7.33
N ARG A 92 -0.54 -10.13 -8.60
CA ARG A 92 -1.66 -10.88 -9.22
C ARG A 92 -1.90 -12.22 -8.53
N GLN A 93 -0.85 -12.93 -8.12
CA GLN A 93 -0.98 -14.17 -7.36
C GLN A 93 -1.62 -13.93 -5.98
N LEU A 94 -1.18 -12.91 -5.24
CA LEU A 94 -1.76 -12.53 -3.94
C LEU A 94 -3.24 -12.17 -4.07
N MET A 95 -3.61 -11.38 -5.09
CA MET A 95 -5.01 -11.08 -5.39
C MET A 95 -5.80 -12.35 -5.72
N GLY A 96 -5.20 -13.29 -6.45
CA GLY A 96 -5.79 -14.59 -6.76
C GLY A 96 -6.03 -15.45 -5.52
N LEU A 97 -5.16 -15.39 -4.51
CA LEU A 97 -5.38 -16.07 -3.23
C LEU A 97 -6.58 -15.47 -2.50
N ILE A 98 -6.66 -14.15 -2.39
CA ILE A 98 -7.70 -13.45 -1.64
C ILE A 98 -9.07 -13.51 -2.33
N GLY A 99 -9.13 -13.19 -3.62
CA GLY A 99 -10.39 -12.98 -4.34
C GLY A 99 -11.20 -11.80 -3.77
N ASP A 100 -12.49 -12.03 -3.54
CA ASP A 100 -13.45 -11.09 -2.95
C ASP A 100 -13.50 -11.16 -1.41
N ASN A 101 -12.67 -11.99 -0.79
CA ASN A 101 -12.73 -12.25 0.65
C ASN A 101 -11.98 -11.19 1.48
N PHE A 102 -12.73 -10.30 2.15
CA PHE A 102 -12.14 -9.27 3.00
C PHE A 102 -11.38 -9.82 4.22
N ASN A 103 -11.79 -10.94 4.80
CA ASN A 103 -11.09 -11.50 5.97
C ASN A 103 -9.68 -11.99 5.59
N LEU A 104 -9.55 -12.61 4.41
CA LEU A 104 -8.25 -13.01 3.87
C LEU A 104 -7.38 -11.81 3.51
N TYR A 105 -8.00 -10.74 2.98
CA TYR A 105 -7.31 -9.47 2.76
C TYR A 105 -6.74 -8.88 4.07
N ASP A 106 -7.57 -8.79 5.11
CA ASP A 106 -7.17 -8.26 6.42
C ASP A 106 -6.08 -9.12 7.08
N ASN A 107 -6.22 -10.45 7.01
CA ASN A 107 -5.17 -11.38 7.45
C ASN A 107 -3.86 -11.16 6.69
N LEU A 108 -3.90 -10.96 5.38
CA LEU A 108 -2.70 -10.69 4.58
C LEU A 108 -2.07 -9.35 4.99
N LEU A 109 -2.87 -8.30 5.19
CA LEU A 109 -2.36 -7.02 5.68
C LEU A 109 -1.68 -7.16 7.04
N GLY A 110 -2.26 -7.95 7.95
CA GLY A 110 -1.64 -8.27 9.23
C GLY A 110 -0.26 -8.94 9.07
N LEU A 111 -0.13 -9.87 8.12
CA LEU A 111 1.17 -10.48 7.81
C LEU A 111 2.17 -9.48 7.23
N VAL A 112 1.74 -8.62 6.28
CA VAL A 112 2.57 -7.57 5.68
C VAL A 112 3.08 -6.61 6.75
N LYS A 113 2.21 -6.19 7.67
CA LYS A 113 2.57 -5.31 8.79
C LYS A 113 3.57 -5.98 9.72
N ASN A 114 3.32 -7.24 10.13
CA ASN A 114 4.23 -7.96 11.01
C ASN A 114 5.63 -8.12 10.38
N LEU A 115 5.69 -8.48 9.09
CA LEU A 115 6.95 -8.56 8.36
C LEU A 115 7.66 -7.20 8.30
N TYR A 116 6.93 -6.12 8.03
CA TYR A 116 7.50 -4.78 8.03
C TYR A 116 8.05 -4.37 9.41
N VAL A 117 7.35 -4.69 10.49
CA VAL A 117 7.79 -4.38 11.85
C VAL A 117 9.07 -5.13 12.19
N GLU A 118 9.16 -6.39 11.80
CA GLU A 118 10.30 -7.28 12.06
C GLU A 118 11.52 -6.90 11.23
N THR A 119 11.36 -6.67 9.93
CA THR A 119 12.50 -6.52 9.00
C THR A 119 12.81 -5.07 8.62
N LYS A 120 11.85 -4.15 8.77
CA LYS A 120 11.91 -2.76 8.31
C LYS A 120 12.15 -2.59 6.81
N GLU A 121 11.88 -3.63 6.01
CA GLU A 121 12.02 -3.58 4.56
C GLU A 121 10.93 -2.70 3.93
N ILE A 122 11.34 -1.67 3.22
CA ILE A 122 10.46 -0.70 2.54
C ILE A 122 9.58 -1.32 1.44
N GLY A 123 9.92 -2.52 0.94
CA GLY A 123 9.11 -3.23 -0.04
C GLY A 123 7.72 -3.57 0.49
N TYR A 124 7.57 -3.82 1.80
CA TYR A 124 6.26 -4.07 2.41
C TYR A 124 5.39 -2.80 2.49
N CYS A 125 6.00 -1.62 2.55
CA CYS A 125 5.29 -0.35 2.46
C CYS A 125 4.69 -0.14 1.08
N THR A 126 5.47 -0.39 0.02
CA THR A 126 4.96 -0.37 -1.36
C THR A 126 3.91 -1.46 -1.58
N LEU A 127 4.09 -2.65 -1.00
CA LEU A 127 3.09 -3.71 -1.11
C LEU A 127 1.75 -3.29 -0.49
N ARG A 128 1.77 -2.58 0.64
CA ARG A 128 0.55 -2.11 1.31
C ARG A 128 -0.28 -1.17 0.43
N SER A 129 0.37 -0.25 -0.27
CA SER A 129 -0.27 0.68 -1.21
C SER A 129 -0.67 -0.02 -2.51
N ASP A 130 0.24 -0.79 -3.11
CA ASP A 130 0.01 -1.48 -4.39
C ASP A 130 -1.12 -2.51 -4.29
N LEU A 131 -1.20 -3.27 -3.19
CA LEU A 131 -2.26 -4.27 -3.00
C LEU A 131 -3.65 -3.62 -2.98
N LEU A 132 -3.82 -2.57 -2.17
CA LEU A 132 -5.07 -1.83 -2.07
C LEU A 132 -5.48 -1.23 -3.43
N MET A 133 -4.53 -0.56 -4.11
CA MET A 133 -4.81 0.04 -5.40
C MET A 133 -5.07 -1.00 -6.49
N SER A 134 -4.44 -2.17 -6.43
CA SER A 134 -4.74 -3.27 -7.34
C SER A 134 -6.15 -3.84 -7.17
N PHE A 135 -6.65 -3.99 -5.94
CA PHE A 135 -8.05 -4.37 -5.72
C PHE A 135 -8.99 -3.31 -6.31
N SER A 136 -8.71 -2.02 -6.07
CA SER A 136 -9.49 -0.93 -6.64
C SER A 136 -9.45 -0.90 -8.17
N ASP A 137 -8.29 -1.14 -8.77
CA ASP A 137 -8.08 -1.14 -10.23
C ASP A 137 -8.79 -2.31 -10.93
N SER A 138 -8.97 -3.43 -10.23
CA SER A 138 -9.58 -4.67 -10.75
C SER A 138 -11.12 -4.66 -10.76
N GLY A 139 -11.76 -3.66 -10.15
CA GLY A 139 -13.21 -3.61 -9.98
C GLY A 139 -13.75 -4.49 -8.84
N MET A 140 -12.88 -5.19 -8.09
CA MET A 140 -13.22 -5.87 -6.83
C MET A 140 -13.40 -4.85 -5.70
N ASN A 141 -14.40 -3.99 -5.85
CA ASN A 141 -14.60 -2.82 -5.00
C ASN A 141 -14.92 -3.19 -3.54
N GLU A 142 -15.53 -4.35 -3.26
CA GLU A 142 -15.91 -4.71 -1.90
C GLU A 142 -14.73 -4.76 -0.91
N VAL A 143 -13.60 -5.31 -1.34
CA VAL A 143 -12.38 -5.35 -0.51
C VAL A 143 -11.80 -3.95 -0.33
N ALA A 144 -11.64 -3.22 -1.45
CA ALA A 144 -11.04 -1.90 -1.43
C ALA A 144 -11.88 -0.86 -0.65
N GLU A 145 -13.19 -0.84 -0.83
CA GLU A 145 -14.11 0.10 -0.15
C GLU A 145 -14.16 -0.10 1.36
N ARG A 146 -13.89 -1.32 1.83
CA ARG A 146 -13.82 -1.62 3.27
C ARG A 146 -12.48 -1.22 3.90
N ASP A 147 -11.44 -0.94 3.12
CA ASP A 147 -10.14 -0.50 3.64
C ASP A 147 -10.21 0.99 4.06
N PRO A 148 -9.98 1.33 5.35
CA PRO A 148 -10.03 2.70 5.84
C PRO A 148 -8.94 3.63 5.25
N CYS A 149 -7.91 3.07 4.63
CA CYS A 149 -6.83 3.80 3.98
C CYS A 149 -7.12 4.13 2.51
N LYS A 150 -8.18 3.57 1.89
CA LYS A 150 -8.48 3.72 0.45
C LYS A 150 -8.32 5.15 -0.06
N LYS A 151 -9.01 6.10 0.58
CA LYS A 151 -9.02 7.50 0.15
C LYS A 151 -7.64 8.15 0.25
N PHE A 152 -6.90 7.83 1.32
CA PHE A 152 -5.54 8.34 1.54
C PHE A 152 -4.57 7.81 0.48
N THR A 153 -4.59 6.49 0.25
CA THR A 153 -3.74 5.84 -0.77
C THR A 153 -4.07 6.33 -2.17
N SER A 154 -5.36 6.49 -2.50
CA SER A 154 -5.78 6.97 -3.82
C SER A 154 -5.28 8.39 -4.10
N LEU A 155 -5.34 9.30 -3.12
CA LEU A 155 -4.83 10.66 -3.28
C LEU A 155 -3.33 10.68 -3.53
N LEU A 156 -2.58 9.83 -2.82
CA LEU A 156 -1.14 9.72 -2.99
C LEU A 156 -0.77 9.01 -4.30
N ASP A 157 -1.51 7.98 -4.71
CA ASP A 157 -1.30 7.27 -5.99
C ASP A 157 -1.48 8.21 -7.19
N SER A 158 -2.54 9.03 -7.18
CA SER A 158 -2.73 10.08 -8.19
C SER A 158 -1.65 11.17 -8.12
N SER A 159 -1.16 11.50 -6.92
CA SER A 159 -0.06 12.46 -6.78
C SER A 159 1.25 11.91 -7.33
N VAL A 160 1.56 10.63 -7.12
CA VAL A 160 2.73 9.96 -7.71
C VAL A 160 2.64 9.98 -9.25
N HIS A 161 1.44 9.73 -9.81
CA HIS A 161 1.21 9.83 -11.24
C HIS A 161 1.49 11.25 -11.76
N ASP A 162 1.00 12.28 -11.06
CA ASP A 162 1.15 13.67 -11.51
C ASP A 162 2.53 14.26 -11.19
N GLY A 163 3.28 13.65 -10.27
CA GLY A 163 4.60 14.10 -9.83
C GLY A 163 4.58 15.25 -8.81
N TRP A 164 3.40 15.64 -8.31
CA TRP A 164 3.27 16.67 -7.28
C TRP A 164 1.95 16.54 -6.49
N ILE A 165 1.89 17.23 -5.35
CA ILE A 165 0.70 17.33 -4.49
C ILE A 165 0.22 18.79 -4.50
N ASP A 166 -1.00 19.00 -4.99
CA ASP A 166 -1.64 20.31 -5.02
C ASP A 166 -2.26 20.73 -3.67
N ASN A 167 -2.70 21.99 -3.56
CA ASN A 167 -3.28 22.52 -2.33
C ASN A 167 -4.61 21.82 -1.94
N ALA A 168 -5.42 21.37 -2.91
CA ALA A 168 -6.69 20.71 -2.65
C ALA A 168 -6.45 19.31 -2.07
N ARG A 169 -5.57 18.52 -2.70
CA ARG A 169 -5.11 17.22 -2.21
C ARG A 169 -4.42 17.34 -0.86
N ALA A 170 -3.57 18.35 -0.66
CA ALA A 170 -2.94 18.61 0.63
C ALA A 170 -3.98 18.89 1.73
N SER A 171 -4.98 19.75 1.46
CA SER A 171 -6.06 20.02 2.41
C SER A 171 -6.83 18.74 2.77
N GLU A 172 -7.11 17.89 1.79
CA GLU A 172 -7.82 16.63 2.00
C GLU A 172 -7.00 15.60 2.79
N LEU A 173 -5.71 15.45 2.46
CA LEU A 173 -4.76 14.64 3.22
C LEU A 173 -4.65 15.11 4.68
N ALA A 174 -4.61 16.42 4.92
CA ALA A 174 -4.59 16.98 6.27
C ALA A 174 -5.85 16.61 7.07
N LYS A 175 -7.04 16.64 6.44
CA LYS A 175 -8.29 16.19 7.07
C LYS A 175 -8.24 14.71 7.41
N LEU A 176 -7.76 13.87 6.51
CA LEU A 176 -7.66 12.41 6.72
C LEU A 176 -6.71 12.04 7.84
N MET A 177 -5.59 12.76 7.97
CA MET A 177 -4.61 12.59 9.04
C MET A 177 -5.12 13.15 10.38
N GLY A 178 -5.73 14.35 10.35
CA GLY A 178 -6.19 15.06 11.55
C GLY A 178 -7.45 14.48 12.19
N ALA A 179 -8.33 13.83 11.41
CA ALA A 179 -9.53 13.18 11.93
C ALA A 179 -9.24 11.94 12.80
N ARG A 180 -7.99 11.48 12.87
CA ARG A 180 -7.62 10.21 13.50
C ARG A 180 -6.70 10.47 14.69
N LYS A 181 -7.01 9.84 15.83
CA LYS A 181 -6.12 9.83 16.99
C LYS A 181 -4.85 9.03 16.68
N MET A 182 -3.73 9.43 17.27
CA MET A 182 -2.43 8.75 17.12
C MET A 182 -2.46 7.27 17.53
N SER A 183 -3.36 6.91 18.47
CA SER A 183 -3.57 5.54 18.93
C SER A 183 -4.44 4.68 18.00
N ASN A 184 -4.92 5.23 16.88
CA ASN A 184 -5.75 4.48 15.94
C ASN A 184 -4.87 3.44 15.21
N PRO A 185 -5.24 2.15 15.18
CA PRO A 185 -4.50 1.11 14.45
C PRO A 185 -4.20 1.47 12.98
N VAL A 186 -5.09 2.23 12.35
CA VAL A 186 -4.98 2.72 10.98
C VAL A 186 -3.78 3.67 10.80
N MET A 187 -3.32 4.34 11.85
CA MET A 187 -2.17 5.26 11.76
C MET A 187 -0.88 4.51 11.39
N GLY A 188 -0.74 3.25 11.80
CA GLY A 188 0.37 2.40 11.37
C GLY A 188 0.34 2.14 9.86
N ASP A 189 -0.83 1.81 9.31
CA ASP A 189 -1.02 1.62 7.86
C ASP A 189 -0.78 2.90 7.06
N LEU A 190 -1.31 4.04 7.52
CA LEU A 190 -1.05 5.34 6.89
C LEU A 190 0.44 5.68 6.92
N GLY A 191 1.12 5.37 8.02
CA GLY A 191 2.58 5.48 8.12
C GLY A 191 3.29 4.59 7.11
N MET A 192 2.92 3.31 6.99
CA MET A 192 3.49 2.41 5.98
C MET A 192 3.29 2.97 4.57
N ILE A 193 2.10 3.44 4.22
CA ILE A 193 1.81 4.06 2.92
C ILE A 193 2.65 5.32 2.73
N ALA A 194 2.76 6.19 3.73
CA ALA A 194 3.59 7.40 3.67
C ALA A 194 5.10 7.10 3.59
N ARG A 195 5.52 5.87 3.92
CA ARG A 195 6.89 5.39 3.83
C ARG A 195 7.22 4.74 2.48
N ASP A 196 6.23 4.51 1.63
CA ASP A 196 6.43 4.02 0.26
C ASP A 196 7.41 4.95 -0.49
N PRO A 197 8.50 4.44 -1.08
CA PRO A 197 9.51 5.24 -1.77
C PRO A 197 8.97 6.16 -2.86
N PHE A 198 7.94 5.73 -3.59
CA PHE A 198 7.32 6.54 -4.64
C PHE A 198 6.57 7.73 -4.03
N ILE A 199 5.86 7.48 -2.94
CA ILE A 199 5.11 8.49 -2.18
C ILE A 199 6.08 9.47 -1.50
N VAL A 200 7.14 8.98 -0.86
CA VAL A 200 8.20 9.81 -0.31
C VAL A 200 8.80 10.71 -1.39
N GLY A 201 9.07 10.14 -2.58
CA GLY A 201 9.56 10.87 -3.74
C GLY A 201 8.70 12.09 -4.07
N VAL A 202 7.40 11.89 -4.32
CA VAL A 202 6.50 13.00 -4.68
C VAL A 202 6.29 14.01 -3.54
N VAL A 203 6.26 13.55 -2.29
CA VAL A 203 6.16 14.45 -1.13
C VAL A 203 7.39 15.36 -1.05
N LEU A 204 8.60 14.82 -1.26
CA LEU A 204 9.82 15.61 -1.28
C LEU A 204 9.86 16.60 -2.45
N SER A 205 9.44 16.20 -3.65
CA SER A 205 9.34 17.11 -4.80
C SER A 205 8.38 18.25 -4.54
N SER A 206 7.21 17.93 -3.96
CA SER A 206 6.17 18.91 -3.64
C SER A 206 6.62 19.86 -2.53
N LEU A 207 7.31 19.34 -1.52
CA LEU A 207 7.92 20.12 -0.45
C LEU A 207 8.95 21.10 -1.00
N TRP A 208 9.84 20.63 -1.87
CA TRP A 208 10.84 21.48 -2.51
C TRP A 208 10.23 22.55 -3.40
N GLY A 209 9.25 22.17 -4.23
CA GLY A 209 8.51 23.09 -5.07
C GLY A 209 7.79 24.17 -4.25
N ARG A 210 7.23 23.81 -3.08
CA ARG A 210 6.59 24.75 -2.16
C ARG A 210 7.59 25.74 -1.56
N ILE A 211 8.75 25.27 -1.13
CA ILE A 211 9.80 26.14 -0.58
C ILE A 211 10.29 27.12 -1.65
N ASN A 212 10.76 26.59 -2.79
CA ASN A 212 11.44 27.43 -3.79
C ASN A 212 10.51 28.33 -4.59
N ASN A 213 9.36 27.82 -5.01
CA ASN A 213 8.49 28.56 -5.95
C ASN A 213 7.39 29.38 -5.26
N TYR A 214 7.14 29.14 -3.96
CA TYR A 214 6.09 29.83 -3.22
C TYR A 214 6.64 30.59 -2.02
N LEU A 215 7.34 29.92 -1.09
CA LEU A 215 7.78 30.60 0.14
C LEU A 215 8.88 31.63 -0.12
N ILE A 216 9.93 31.25 -0.85
CA ILE A 216 11.03 32.17 -1.17
C ILE A 216 10.54 33.32 -2.05
N THR A 217 9.75 33.03 -3.08
CA THR A 217 9.24 34.05 -4.02
C THR A 217 8.32 35.07 -3.35
N ASN A 218 7.57 34.68 -2.32
CA ASN A 218 6.65 35.57 -1.61
C ASN A 218 7.19 36.04 -0.24
N GLU A 219 8.47 35.76 0.06
CA GLU A 219 9.12 36.11 1.35
C GLU A 219 8.35 35.63 2.59
N LEU A 220 7.70 34.46 2.49
CA LEU A 220 6.89 33.89 3.56
C LEU A 220 7.72 32.97 4.46
N LEU A 221 7.39 32.95 5.76
CA LEU A 221 8.05 32.07 6.72
C LEU A 221 7.51 30.63 6.60
N PRO A 222 8.40 29.61 6.59
CA PRO A 222 7.99 28.19 6.49
C PRO A 222 6.99 27.73 7.56
N ARG A 223 7.07 28.30 8.76
CA ARG A 223 6.22 27.91 9.90
C ARG A 223 4.74 28.28 9.72
N ASP A 224 4.46 29.26 8.86
CA ASP A 224 3.12 29.78 8.65
C ASP A 224 2.41 29.05 7.50
N ASP A 225 3.10 28.13 6.80
CA ASP A 225 2.53 27.34 5.71
C ASP A 225 2.00 25.97 6.19
N PRO A 226 0.68 25.77 6.25
CA PRO A 226 0.10 24.51 6.74
C PRO A 226 0.39 23.34 5.80
N THR A 227 0.55 23.59 4.49
CA THR A 227 0.89 22.58 3.49
C THR A 227 2.30 22.03 3.70
N LEU A 228 3.28 22.90 3.95
CA LEU A 228 4.63 22.48 4.31
C LEU A 228 4.64 21.64 5.60
N SER A 229 3.91 22.09 6.63
CA SER A 229 3.76 21.34 7.89
C SER A 229 3.19 19.94 7.65
N LEU A 230 2.19 19.81 6.75
CA LEU A 230 1.62 18.53 6.37
C LEU A 230 2.65 17.61 5.71
N PHE A 231 3.42 18.09 4.74
CA PHE A 231 4.42 17.27 4.06
C PHE A 231 5.46 16.72 5.03
N VAL A 232 5.94 17.56 5.96
CA VAL A 232 6.84 17.12 7.03
C VAL A 232 6.16 16.07 7.93
N LYS A 233 4.88 16.26 8.29
CA LYS A 233 4.11 15.27 9.07
C LYS A 233 3.96 13.93 8.36
N LEU A 234 3.75 13.92 7.04
CA LEU A 234 3.68 12.69 6.24
C LEU A 234 5.02 11.93 6.28
N LEU A 235 6.13 12.63 6.05
CA LEU A 235 7.47 12.04 6.12
C LEU A 235 7.78 11.50 7.52
N HIS A 236 7.41 12.26 8.55
CA HIS A 236 7.57 11.86 9.94
C HIS A 236 6.72 10.63 10.30
N ALA A 237 5.46 10.58 9.84
CA ALA A 237 4.59 9.43 10.03
C ALA A 237 5.18 8.18 9.35
N GLY A 238 5.73 8.34 8.14
CA GLY A 238 6.41 7.25 7.44
C GLY A 238 7.64 6.74 8.18
N LEU A 239 8.49 7.64 8.66
CA LEU A 239 9.69 7.29 9.45
C LEU A 239 9.36 6.54 10.74
N ASN A 240 8.25 6.86 11.39
CA ASN A 240 7.83 6.28 12.66
C ASN A 240 6.83 5.13 12.50
N SER A 241 6.61 4.65 11.28
CA SER A 241 5.69 3.54 11.05
C SER A 241 6.16 2.26 11.75
N ARG A 242 5.24 1.68 12.52
CA ARG A 242 5.38 0.47 13.34
C ARG A 242 4.05 -0.28 13.34
#